data_AF-J9C7S2-F1
#
_entry.id   AF-J9C7S2-F1
#
_cell.length_a   1.000
_cell.length_b   1.000
_cell.length_c   1.000
_cell.angle_alpha   90.00
_cell.angle_beta   90.00
_cell.angle_gamma   90.00
#
_symmetry.space_group_name_H-M   'P 1'
#
loop_
_entity.id
_entity.type
_entity.pdbx_description
1 polymer ?
#
loop_
_entity_poly.entity_id
_entity_poly.type
_entity_poly.pdbx_seq_one_letter_code
_entity_poly.pdbx_strand_id
1 'polypeptide(L)'
;MFKMGQFEVYNSFPGGFTIISNHFLDCYMPSANGEFVKIYLYMLRHACQEKTYLEISSIADVFNCTEADIHRALRYWKKVGALDADFDANGNLSRVTFCFSQPSGKESAKDPQEKPEAVKSTLTPDKIQALKGNEEVRQLLFIAEQYLGKPLTPTDMETLLYLYDEVGLSGELMEYLIEYCVSKGSTSMAYIK
;
A
#
# COMPACT_ATOMS: atom_id res chain seq x y z
N MET A 1 -9.01 29.27 -11.83
CA MET A 1 -7.56 29.14 -11.60
C MET A 1 -7.35 28.99 -10.10
N PHE A 2 -7.28 27.75 -9.59
CA PHE A 2 -7.09 27.50 -8.17
C PHE A 2 -5.60 27.72 -7.83
N LYS A 3 -5.28 28.74 -7.03
CA LYS A 3 -3.95 28.89 -6.44
C LYS A 3 -3.80 27.80 -5.38
N MET A 4 -2.97 26.80 -5.63
CA MET A 4 -2.48 25.89 -4.60
C MET A 4 -1.67 26.72 -3.60
N GLY A 5 -2.22 26.90 -2.39
CA GLY A 5 -1.55 27.64 -1.32
C GLY A 5 -0.34 26.86 -0.83
N GLN A 6 0.85 27.44 -0.97
CA GLN A 6 2.04 26.95 -0.29
C GLN A 6 2.06 27.48 1.15
N PHE A 7 2.45 26.64 2.10
CA PHE A 7 2.62 27.00 3.50
C PHE A 7 4.02 26.58 3.95
N GLU A 8 4.62 27.41 4.79
CA GLU A 8 5.91 27.12 5.41
C GLU A 8 5.70 26.38 6.73
N VAL A 9 6.51 25.34 6.94
CA VAL A 9 6.52 24.56 8.18
C VAL A 9 7.92 24.69 8.77
N TYR A 10 8.01 25.10 10.03
CA TYR A 10 9.27 25.12 10.77
C TYR A 10 9.08 24.45 12.12
N ASN A 11 10.19 23.96 12.69
CA ASN A 11 10.19 23.25 13.96
C ASN A 11 10.70 24.18 15.07
N SER A 12 9.93 24.33 16.15
CA SER A 12 10.23 25.22 17.27
C SER A 12 10.78 24.51 18.51
N PHE A 13 11.01 23.19 18.48
CA PHE A 13 11.33 22.42 19.69
C PHE A 13 12.79 21.93 19.76
N PRO A 14 13.49 22.09 20.90
CA PRO A 14 14.83 21.54 21.09
C PRO A 14 14.78 20.07 21.54
N GLY A 15 15.01 19.15 20.60
CA GLY A 15 15.37 17.76 20.89
C GLY A 15 14.22 16.76 20.93
N GLY A 16 14.45 15.61 20.27
CA GLY A 16 13.53 14.48 20.12
C GLY A 16 13.05 14.27 18.68
N PHE A 17 13.97 14.10 17.72
CA PHE A 17 13.64 13.93 16.30
C PHE A 17 13.73 12.46 15.89
N THR A 18 12.78 12.01 15.06
CA THR A 18 12.89 10.74 14.32
C THR A 18 13.21 11.11 12.88
N ILE A 19 14.37 10.66 12.37
CA ILE A 19 14.77 10.92 10.99
C ILE A 19 14.02 9.94 10.09
N ILE A 20 13.30 10.47 9.11
CA ILE A 20 12.50 9.68 8.17
C ILE A 20 13.07 9.90 6.77
N SER A 21 13.12 8.83 5.97
CA SER A 21 13.53 8.92 4.57
C SER A 21 12.56 9.75 3.74
N ASN A 22 13.05 10.69 2.93
CA ASN A 22 12.20 11.35 1.94
C ASN A 22 11.58 10.34 0.95
N HIS A 23 12.32 9.28 0.59
CA HIS A 23 11.76 8.21 -0.23
C HIS A 23 10.58 7.50 0.46
N PHE A 24 10.59 7.38 1.79
CA PHE A 24 9.42 6.88 2.51
C PHE A 24 8.25 7.85 2.42
N LEU A 25 8.50 9.14 2.64
CA LEU A 25 7.47 10.17 2.56
C LEU A 25 6.84 10.27 1.17
N ASP A 26 7.63 10.06 0.12
CA ASP A 26 7.20 10.25 -1.27
C ASP A 26 6.61 8.97 -1.88
N CYS A 27 7.17 7.79 -1.59
CA CYS A 27 6.84 6.55 -2.31
C CYS A 27 6.06 5.53 -1.47
N TYR A 28 6.11 5.63 -0.14
CA TYR A 28 5.51 4.64 0.76
C TYR A 28 4.34 5.22 1.55
N MET A 29 4.54 6.38 2.17
CA MET A 29 3.56 7.04 3.04
C MET A 29 2.25 7.42 2.34
N PRO A 30 2.23 7.98 1.10
CA PRO A 30 1.00 8.57 0.55
C PRO A 30 -0.10 7.54 0.24
N SER A 31 0.30 6.34 -0.15
CA SER A 31 -0.57 5.22 -0.51
C SER A 31 -0.81 4.23 0.64
N ALA A 32 -0.27 4.50 1.82
CA ALA A 32 -0.46 3.65 2.99
C ALA A 32 -1.65 4.13 3.83
N ASN A 33 -2.32 3.19 4.52
CA ASN A 33 -3.29 3.54 5.54
C ASN A 33 -2.61 4.39 6.62
N GLY A 34 -3.24 5.51 7.01
CA GLY A 34 -2.68 6.43 8.01
C GLY A 34 -2.34 5.76 9.35
N GLU A 35 -3.07 4.70 9.73
CA GLU A 35 -2.74 3.89 10.90
C GLU A 35 -1.46 3.08 10.71
N PHE A 36 -1.23 2.52 9.52
CA PHE A 36 0.01 1.79 9.21
C PHE A 36 1.21 2.74 9.23
N VAL A 37 1.03 3.98 8.77
CA VAL A 37 2.06 5.04 8.85
C VAL A 37 2.39 5.36 10.30
N LYS A 38 1.38 5.52 11.17
CA LYS A 38 1.60 5.76 12.61
C LYS A 38 2.41 4.62 13.25
N ILE A 39 2.04 3.37 12.96
CA ILE A 39 2.73 2.18 13.46
C ILE A 39 4.18 2.17 12.97
N TYR A 40 4.43 2.45 11.69
CA TYR A 40 5.77 2.55 11.11
C TYR A 40 6.63 3.60 11.83
N LEU A 41 6.12 4.84 11.96
CA LEU A 41 6.85 5.95 12.57
C LEU A 41 7.16 5.69 14.05
N TYR A 42 6.25 5.04 14.77
CA TYR A 42 6.46 4.70 16.17
C TYR A 42 7.54 3.63 16.34
N MET A 43 7.50 2.57 15.53
CA MET A 43 8.59 1.59 15.53
C MET A 43 9.93 2.22 15.12
N LEU A 44 9.92 3.14 14.14
CA LEU A 44 11.12 3.84 13.68
C LEU A 44 11.71 4.71 14.79
N ARG A 45 10.87 5.45 15.54
CA ARG A 45 11.28 6.23 16.71
C ARG A 45 12.02 5.36 17.73
N HIS A 46 11.50 4.18 18.03
CA HIS A 46 12.10 3.24 18.97
C HIS A 46 13.37 2.58 18.44
N ALA A 47 13.44 2.30 17.13
CA ALA A 47 14.65 1.82 16.47
C ALA A 47 15.79 2.85 16.48
N CYS A 48 15.49 4.15 16.56
CA CYS A 48 16.47 5.21 16.71
C CYS A 48 16.98 5.39 18.16
N GLN A 49 16.39 4.72 19.15
CA GLN A 49 16.84 4.71 20.54
C GLN A 49 17.77 3.50 20.80
N GLU A 50 18.63 3.57 21.84
CA GLU A 50 19.47 2.42 22.21
C GLU A 50 18.60 1.19 22.50
N LYS A 51 18.87 0.06 21.81
CA LYS A 51 18.17 -1.24 21.83
C LYS A 51 16.94 -1.28 22.74
N THR A 52 15.80 -0.90 22.17
CA THR A 52 14.49 -1.05 22.82
C THR A 52 13.83 -2.36 22.39
N TYR A 53 13.25 -3.06 23.34
CA TYR A 53 12.38 -4.20 23.09
C TYR A 53 10.94 -3.67 23.01
N LEU A 54 10.21 -4.04 21.96
CA LEU A 54 8.82 -3.68 21.77
C LEU A 54 7.95 -4.92 21.74
N GLU A 55 6.83 -4.88 22.46
CA GLU A 55 5.78 -5.89 22.40
C GLU A 55 4.65 -5.42 21.50
N ILE A 56 4.05 -6.34 20.73
CA ILE A 56 2.93 -6.03 19.83
C ILE A 56 1.72 -5.50 20.63
N SER A 57 1.40 -6.11 21.77
CA SER A 57 0.38 -5.67 22.72
C SER A 57 0.56 -4.21 23.11
N SER A 58 1.78 -3.83 23.48
CA SER A 58 2.12 -2.46 23.87
C SER A 58 1.91 -1.45 22.73
N ILE A 59 2.19 -1.83 21.48
CA ILE A 59 1.94 -0.98 20.31
C ILE A 59 0.43 -0.86 20.06
N ALA A 60 -0.30 -1.97 20.17
CA ALA A 60 -1.74 -2.03 20.00
C ALA A 60 -2.46 -1.12 21.00
N ASP A 61 -2.07 -1.17 22.27
CA ASP A 61 -2.60 -0.32 23.34
C ASP A 61 -2.34 1.17 23.09
N VAL A 62 -1.13 1.53 22.63
CA VAL A 62 -0.77 2.92 22.34
C VAL A 62 -1.63 3.51 21.21
N PHE A 63 -1.96 2.71 20.20
CA PHE A 63 -2.78 3.16 19.07
C PHE A 63 -4.27 2.87 19.24
N ASN A 64 -4.66 2.23 20.34
CA ASN A 64 -6.02 1.78 20.59
C ASN A 64 -6.58 0.95 19.42
N CYS A 65 -5.78 -0.02 18.96
CA CYS A 65 -6.11 -0.94 17.87
C CYS A 65 -5.88 -2.39 18.31
N THR A 66 -6.19 -3.37 17.44
CA THR A 66 -5.96 -4.79 17.79
C THR A 66 -4.55 -5.24 17.39
N GLU A 67 -4.02 -6.27 18.06
CA GLU A 67 -2.76 -6.90 17.64
C GLU A 67 -2.83 -7.41 16.18
N ALA A 68 -4.01 -7.83 15.74
CA ALA A 68 -4.25 -8.23 14.35
C ALA A 68 -4.03 -7.08 13.36
N ASP A 69 -4.37 -5.84 13.75
CA ASP A 69 -4.12 -4.64 12.96
C ASP A 69 -2.61 -4.33 12.90
N ILE A 70 -1.87 -4.52 14.01
CA ILE A 70 -0.41 -4.41 14.03
C ILE A 70 0.23 -5.43 13.07
N HIS A 71 -0.21 -6.69 13.14
CA HIS A 71 0.25 -7.72 12.20
C HIS A 71 -0.11 -7.41 10.75
N ARG A 72 -1.29 -6.82 10.49
CA ARG A 72 -1.70 -6.38 9.14
C ARG A 72 -0.77 -5.28 8.63
N ALA A 73 -0.43 -4.30 9.47
CA ALA A 73 0.51 -3.23 9.14
C ALA A 73 1.91 -3.80 8.82
N LEU A 74 2.43 -4.70 9.67
CA LEU A 74 3.74 -5.34 9.45
C LEU A 74 3.79 -6.13 8.13
N ARG A 75 2.75 -6.92 7.84
CA ARG A 75 2.65 -7.66 6.56
C ARG A 75 2.56 -6.72 5.36
N TYR A 76 1.81 -5.63 5.48
CA TYR A 76 1.72 -4.61 4.44
C TYR A 76 3.10 -4.03 4.14
N TRP A 77 3.82 -3.58 5.17
CA TRP A 77 5.13 -2.96 4.98
C TRP A 77 6.20 -3.93 4.47
N LYS A 78 6.12 -5.22 4.87
CA LYS A 78 6.93 -6.30 4.30
C LYS A 78 6.65 -6.53 2.82
N LYS A 79 5.36 -6.54 2.43
CA LYS A 79 4.95 -6.70 1.03
C LYS A 79 5.48 -5.59 0.12
N VAL A 80 5.48 -4.34 0.59
CA VAL A 80 5.99 -3.19 -0.19
C VAL A 80 7.50 -2.98 -0.03
N GLY A 81 8.17 -3.78 0.81
CA GLY A 81 9.62 -3.75 0.99
C GLY A 81 10.14 -2.58 1.84
N ALA A 82 9.28 -1.93 2.63
CA ALA A 82 9.68 -0.84 3.52
C ALA A 82 10.30 -1.35 4.84
N LEU A 83 9.92 -2.55 5.27
CA LEU A 83 10.52 -3.26 6.41
C LEU A 83 10.57 -4.75 6.13
N ASP A 84 11.40 -5.46 6.87
CA ASP A 84 11.32 -6.89 7.03
C ASP A 84 10.92 -7.24 8.47
N ALA A 85 10.07 -8.24 8.61
CA ALA A 85 9.55 -8.71 9.88
C ALA A 85 9.78 -10.22 9.97
N ASP A 86 10.59 -10.61 10.96
CA ASP A 86 10.91 -12.01 11.25
C ASP A 86 10.04 -12.51 12.40
N PHE A 87 9.39 -13.64 12.18
CA PHE A 87 8.58 -14.32 13.18
C PHE A 87 9.30 -15.57 13.66
N ASP A 88 9.23 -15.85 14.95
CA ASP A 88 9.76 -17.09 15.52
C ASP A 88 8.88 -18.30 15.16
N ALA A 89 9.32 -19.49 15.57
CA ALA A 89 8.58 -20.74 15.31
C ALA A 89 7.19 -20.80 15.97
N ASN A 90 6.91 -19.91 16.93
CA ASN A 90 5.63 -19.80 17.63
C ASN A 90 4.73 -18.72 17.02
N GLY A 91 5.19 -18.02 15.97
CA GLY A 91 4.45 -16.94 15.32
C GLY A 91 4.61 -15.57 15.98
N ASN A 92 5.48 -15.42 16.97
CA ASN A 92 5.73 -14.14 17.62
C ASN A 92 6.74 -13.32 16.82
N LEU A 93 6.54 -12.00 16.79
CA LEU A 93 7.47 -11.10 16.13
C LEU A 93 8.80 -11.06 16.90
N SER A 94 9.87 -11.51 16.25
CA SER A 94 11.21 -11.61 16.84
C SER A 94 12.09 -10.43 16.45
N ARG A 95 11.90 -9.86 15.25
CA ARG A 95 12.72 -8.78 14.72
C ARG A 95 11.98 -7.98 13.68
N VAL A 96 12.18 -6.66 13.69
CA VAL A 96 11.80 -5.75 12.61
C VAL A 96 13.05 -5.03 12.12
N THR A 97 13.28 -5.06 10.81
CA THR A 97 14.40 -4.38 10.15
C THR A 97 13.84 -3.38 9.15
N PHE A 98 14.28 -2.13 9.21
CA PHE A 98 13.86 -1.10 8.25
C PHE A 98 14.71 -1.19 6.98
N CYS A 99 14.06 -1.30 5.83
CA CYS A 99 14.74 -1.45 4.55
C CYS A 99 14.89 -0.08 3.87
N PHE A 100 16.13 0.30 3.58
CA PHE A 100 16.44 1.43 2.70
C PHE A 100 16.85 0.88 1.34
N SER A 101 15.91 0.81 0.39
CA SER A 101 16.28 0.61 -1.02
C SER A 101 16.70 1.96 -1.59
N GLN A 102 18.01 2.19 -1.74
CA GLN A 102 18.51 3.21 -2.65
C GLN A 102 18.44 2.66 -4.08
N PRO A 103 17.93 3.40 -5.07
CA PRO A 103 18.03 3.01 -6.46
C PRO A 103 19.47 3.29 -6.96
N SER A 104 20.45 2.50 -6.53
CA SER A 104 21.79 2.48 -7.13
C SER A 104 22.03 1.13 -7.76
N GLY A 105 22.10 1.11 -9.09
CA GLY A 105 22.28 -0.11 -9.86
C GLY A 105 23.65 -0.78 -9.68
N LYS A 106 23.61 -2.13 -9.72
CA LYS A 106 24.64 -3.10 -10.13
C LYS A 106 25.87 -3.23 -9.21
N GLU A 107 26.48 -4.39 -8.95
CA GLU A 107 26.32 -5.80 -9.36
C GLU A 107 27.30 -6.62 -8.50
N SER A 108 26.92 -7.82 -8.08
CA SER A 108 27.80 -9.00 -8.09
C SER A 108 26.88 -10.23 -8.01
N ALA A 109 26.22 -10.57 -9.12
CA ALA A 109 26.70 -11.42 -10.21
C ALA A 109 26.69 -12.91 -9.87
N LYS A 110 25.63 -13.59 -10.32
CA LYS A 110 25.71 -14.68 -11.31
C LYS A 110 24.36 -14.81 -12.04
N ASP A 111 24.40 -14.43 -13.32
CA ASP A 111 23.41 -14.63 -14.40
C ASP A 111 23.43 -16.13 -14.85
N PRO A 112 22.59 -16.67 -15.78
CA PRO A 112 21.96 -16.02 -16.96
C PRO A 112 20.43 -16.12 -17.13
N GLN A 113 19.86 -14.97 -17.58
CA GLN A 113 18.74 -14.80 -18.54
C GLN A 113 17.28 -14.90 -18.02
N GLU A 114 16.58 -13.76 -17.92
CA GLU A 114 15.51 -13.36 -18.85
C GLU A 114 15.04 -11.90 -18.60
N LYS A 115 14.68 -11.19 -19.67
CA LYS A 115 14.03 -9.87 -19.69
C LYS A 115 12.60 -10.11 -20.23
N PRO A 116 11.61 -9.22 -20.04
CA PRO A 116 11.13 -8.47 -18.87
C PRO A 116 9.64 -8.83 -18.58
N GLU A 117 9.16 -9.05 -17.35
CA GLU A 117 7.69 -9.19 -17.20
C GLU A 117 7.08 -8.96 -15.82
N ALA A 118 6.08 -8.07 -15.84
CA ALA A 118 4.80 -8.08 -15.13
C ALA A 118 4.71 -8.66 -13.72
N VAL A 119 4.30 -7.77 -12.81
CA VAL A 119 3.70 -8.04 -11.50
C VAL A 119 2.64 -9.14 -11.65
N LYS A 120 2.95 -10.36 -11.19
CA LYS A 120 1.99 -11.47 -11.23
C LYS A 120 0.93 -11.29 -10.14
N SER A 121 -0.28 -11.10 -10.65
CA SER A 121 -1.60 -11.05 -10.06
C SER A 121 -1.97 -12.37 -9.36
N THR A 122 -2.72 -12.26 -8.26
CA THR A 122 -3.31 -13.38 -7.51
C THR A 122 -4.56 -13.97 -8.21
N LEU A 123 -5.00 -13.39 -9.34
CA LEU A 123 -6.13 -13.87 -10.13
C LEU A 123 -5.66 -14.82 -11.24
N THR A 124 -6.15 -16.07 -11.24
CA THR A 124 -5.89 -17.01 -12.33
C THR A 124 -6.71 -16.65 -13.59
N PRO A 125 -6.21 -16.94 -14.81
CA PRO A 125 -6.92 -16.65 -16.06
C PRO A 125 -8.34 -17.23 -16.10
N ASP A 126 -8.52 -18.43 -15.55
CA ASP A 126 -9.83 -19.11 -15.48
C ASP A 126 -10.83 -18.33 -14.61
N LYS A 127 -10.36 -17.77 -13.50
CA LYS A 127 -11.18 -16.96 -12.58
C LYS A 127 -11.56 -15.63 -13.23
N ILE A 128 -10.63 -15.01 -13.96
CA ILE A 128 -10.89 -13.79 -14.75
C ILE A 128 -11.99 -14.06 -15.79
N GLN A 129 -11.95 -15.20 -16.49
CA GLN A 129 -12.97 -15.54 -17.47
C GLN A 129 -14.34 -15.79 -16.83
N ALA A 130 -14.38 -16.45 -15.67
CA ALA A 130 -15.62 -16.66 -14.92
C ALA A 130 -16.23 -15.33 -14.44
N LEU A 131 -15.41 -14.42 -13.88
CA LEU A 131 -15.86 -13.12 -13.40
C LEU A 131 -16.36 -12.21 -14.52
N LYS A 132 -15.71 -12.23 -15.69
CA LYS A 132 -16.21 -11.54 -16.90
C LYS A 132 -17.55 -12.10 -17.39
N GLY A 133 -17.94 -13.29 -16.95
CA GLY A 133 -19.25 -13.90 -17.20
C GLY A 133 -20.38 -13.28 -16.36
N ASN A 134 -20.05 -12.72 -15.19
CA ASN A 134 -21.00 -12.14 -14.25
C ASN A 134 -21.59 -10.82 -14.79
N GLU A 135 -22.92 -10.71 -14.76
CA GLU A 135 -23.65 -9.54 -15.25
C GLU A 135 -23.35 -8.28 -14.44
N GLU A 136 -23.22 -8.40 -13.11
CA GLU A 136 -22.89 -7.29 -12.21
C GLU A 136 -21.48 -6.75 -12.48
N VAL A 137 -20.52 -7.66 -12.66
CA VAL A 137 -19.13 -7.30 -13.01
C VAL A 137 -19.07 -6.63 -14.39
N ARG A 138 -19.84 -7.12 -15.37
CA ARG A 138 -19.92 -6.48 -16.69
C ARG A 138 -20.48 -5.06 -16.62
N GLN A 139 -21.54 -4.86 -15.83
CA GLN A 139 -22.10 -3.53 -15.61
C GLN A 139 -21.09 -2.61 -14.92
N LEU A 140 -20.39 -3.09 -13.89
CA LEU A 140 -19.34 -2.35 -13.21
C LEU A 140 -18.20 -1.93 -14.16
N LEU A 141 -17.70 -2.85 -14.98
CA LEU A 141 -16.63 -2.55 -15.95
C LEU A 141 -17.10 -1.51 -16.98
N PHE A 142 -18.35 -1.60 -17.43
CA PHE A 142 -18.93 -0.61 -18.35
C PHE A 142 -19.06 0.77 -17.71
N ILE A 143 -19.59 0.82 -16.48
CA ILE A 143 -19.72 2.07 -15.70
C ILE A 143 -18.35 2.71 -15.47
N ALA A 144 -17.33 1.90 -15.14
CA ALA A 144 -15.96 2.37 -14.98
C ALA A 144 -15.42 3.01 -16.27
N GLU A 145 -15.65 2.42 -17.45
CA GLU A 145 -15.27 3.02 -18.73
C GLU A 145 -15.97 4.36 -18.99
N GLN A 146 -17.26 4.47 -18.66
CA GLN A 146 -18.02 5.71 -18.83
C GLN A 146 -17.47 6.83 -17.95
N TYR A 147 -17.20 6.55 -16.67
CA TYR A 147 -16.65 7.54 -15.75
C TYR A 147 -15.20 7.92 -16.09
N LEU A 148 -14.39 6.97 -16.55
CA LEU A 148 -12.99 7.21 -16.92
C LEU A 148 -12.84 7.87 -18.30
N GLY A 149 -13.89 7.86 -19.14
CA GLY A 149 -13.90 8.44 -20.47
C GLY A 149 -12.93 7.75 -21.45
N LYS A 150 -12.51 6.53 -21.14
CA LYS A 150 -11.56 5.71 -21.92
C LYS A 150 -11.86 4.23 -21.71
N PRO A 151 -11.54 3.37 -22.70
CA PRO A 151 -11.62 1.92 -22.50
C PRO A 151 -10.66 1.48 -21.38
N LEU A 152 -11.07 0.47 -20.62
CA LEU A 152 -10.24 -0.10 -19.56
C LEU A 152 -9.06 -0.86 -20.17
N THR A 153 -7.85 -0.62 -19.64
CA THR A 153 -6.70 -1.45 -19.99
C THR A 153 -6.84 -2.84 -19.34
N PRO A 154 -6.18 -3.89 -19.86
CA PRO A 154 -6.18 -5.21 -19.23
C PRO A 154 -5.79 -5.18 -17.75
N THR A 155 -4.85 -4.31 -17.39
CA THR A 155 -4.38 -4.11 -16.01
C THR A 155 -5.44 -3.44 -15.12
N ASP A 156 -6.18 -2.47 -15.65
CA ASP A 156 -7.27 -1.79 -14.93
C ASP A 156 -8.42 -2.76 -14.67
N MET A 157 -8.75 -3.55 -15.69
CA MET A 157 -9.76 -4.60 -15.61
C MET A 157 -9.39 -5.66 -14.56
N GLU A 158 -8.15 -6.16 -14.56
CA GLU A 158 -7.68 -7.08 -13.51
C GLU A 158 -7.75 -6.46 -12.10
N THR A 159 -7.47 -5.17 -11.98
CA THR A 159 -7.55 -4.46 -10.70
C THR A 159 -9.00 -4.40 -10.19
N LEU A 160 -9.96 -4.03 -11.04
CA LEU A 160 -11.38 -4.00 -10.69
C LEU A 160 -11.92 -5.39 -10.33
N LEU A 161 -11.51 -6.42 -11.08
CA LEU A 161 -11.88 -7.81 -10.78
C LEU A 161 -11.30 -8.27 -9.44
N TYR A 162 -10.07 -7.87 -9.11
CA TYR A 162 -9.45 -8.17 -7.82
C TYR A 162 -10.20 -7.53 -6.66
N LEU A 163 -10.59 -6.26 -6.83
CA LEU A 163 -11.35 -5.51 -5.82
C LEU A 163 -12.74 -6.11 -5.59
N TYR A 164 -13.41 -6.57 -6.65
CA TYR A 164 -14.70 -7.24 -6.55
C TYR A 164 -14.60 -8.60 -5.86
N ASP A 165 -13.66 -9.45 -6.30
CA ASP A 165 -13.66 -10.88 -5.95
C ASP A 165 -12.77 -11.22 -4.75
N GLU A 166 -11.57 -10.65 -4.65
CA GLU A 166 -10.62 -10.95 -3.57
C GLU A 166 -10.78 -9.98 -2.38
N VAL A 167 -11.07 -8.70 -2.64
CA VAL A 167 -11.33 -7.72 -1.58
C VAL A 167 -12.80 -7.74 -1.14
N GLY A 168 -13.71 -8.22 -2.01
CA GLY A 168 -15.13 -8.35 -1.68
C GLY A 168 -15.89 -7.03 -1.68
N LEU A 169 -15.42 -6.01 -2.42
CA LEU A 169 -16.16 -4.77 -2.59
C LEU A 169 -17.40 -5.01 -3.45
N SER A 170 -18.53 -4.42 -3.07
CA SER A 170 -19.74 -4.47 -3.90
C SER A 170 -19.61 -3.59 -5.14
N GLY A 171 -20.37 -3.91 -6.20
CA GLY A 171 -20.41 -3.10 -7.41
C GLY A 171 -20.76 -1.63 -7.13
N GLU A 172 -21.75 -1.39 -6.27
CA GLU A 172 -22.18 -0.05 -5.87
C GLU A 172 -21.07 0.75 -5.15
N LEU A 173 -20.30 0.10 -4.28
CA LEU A 173 -19.19 0.76 -3.57
C LEU A 173 -18.05 1.09 -4.52
N MET A 174 -17.74 0.20 -5.48
CA MET A 174 -16.74 0.48 -6.50
C MET A 174 -17.19 1.59 -7.45
N GLU A 175 -18.47 1.64 -7.84
CA GLU A 175 -19.03 2.75 -8.62
C GLU A 175 -18.86 4.08 -7.88
N TYR A 176 -19.26 4.13 -6.59
CA TYR A 176 -19.08 5.33 -5.77
C TYR A 176 -17.62 5.77 -5.67
N LEU A 177 -16.68 4.84 -5.51
CA LEU A 177 -15.25 5.14 -5.47
C LEU A 177 -14.75 5.69 -6.81
N ILE A 178 -15.18 5.10 -7.93
CA ILE A 178 -14.84 5.58 -9.27
C ILE A 178 -15.38 6.99 -9.48
N GLU A 179 -16.65 7.24 -9.17
CA GLU A 179 -17.28 8.56 -9.27
C GLU A 179 -16.52 9.60 -8.40
N TYR A 180 -16.21 9.24 -7.16
CA TYR A 180 -15.47 10.10 -6.25
C TYR A 180 -14.07 10.45 -6.79
N CYS A 181 -13.31 9.46 -7.27
CA CYS A 181 -11.98 9.68 -7.84
C CYS A 181 -12.03 10.61 -9.06
N VAL A 182 -13.01 10.42 -9.94
CA VAL A 182 -13.20 11.27 -11.13
C VAL A 182 -13.62 12.68 -10.73
N SER A 183 -14.50 12.84 -9.75
CA SER A 183 -14.93 14.17 -9.25
C SER A 183 -13.78 15.01 -8.68
N LYS A 184 -12.71 14.35 -8.21
CA LYS A 184 -11.49 14.98 -7.69
C LYS A 184 -10.42 15.23 -8.77
N GLY A 185 -10.70 14.90 -10.02
CA GLY A 185 -9.80 15.12 -11.16
C GLY A 185 -8.77 14.01 -11.39
N SER A 186 -8.91 12.86 -10.71
CA SER A 186 -8.04 11.70 -10.93
C SER A 186 -8.79 10.61 -11.72
N THR A 187 -8.41 10.45 -12.99
CA THR A 187 -8.90 9.39 -13.89
C THR A 187 -7.92 8.21 -14.00
N SER A 188 -6.94 8.15 -13.08
CA SER A 188 -5.98 7.06 -13.01
C SER A 188 -6.46 6.02 -12.00
N MET A 189 -6.56 4.76 -12.45
CA MET A 189 -6.90 3.60 -11.61
C MET A 189 -5.91 3.36 -10.47
N ALA A 190 -4.75 4.04 -10.49
CA ALA A 190 -3.82 4.10 -9.38
C ALA A 190 -4.43 4.68 -8.09
N TYR A 191 -5.49 5.49 -8.18
CA TYR A 191 -6.19 6.06 -7.02
C TYR A 191 -7.36 5.21 -6.51
N ILE A 192 -7.67 4.11 -7.21
CA ILE A 192 -8.70 3.12 -6.81
C ILE A 192 -8.03 1.90 -6.15
N LYS A 193 -6.70 1.81 -6.21
CA LYS A 193 -5.88 0.82 -5.50
C LYS A 193 -5.64 1.19 -4.04
#